data_AF-Q9GL92-F1
#
_entry.id   AF-Q9GL92-F1
#
_cell.length_a   1.000
_cell.length_b   1.000
_cell.length_c   1.000
_cell.angle_alpha   90.00
_cell.angle_beta   90.00
_cell.angle_gamma   90.00
#
_symmetry.space_group_name_H-M   'P 1'
#
loop_
_entity.id
_entity.type
_entity.pdbx_description
1 polymer ?
#
loop_
_entity_poly.entity_id
_entity_poly.type
_entity_poly.pdbx_seq_one_letter_code
_entity_poly.pdbx_strand_id
1 'polypeptide(L)'
;NLPNEGDRHAYELLCKDNSRASVDEYERCHLARVPSQAVVARSVGGKEDLIWELLNLAQEHFGKGISEEFQLFSSLHGKDL
;
A
#
# COMPACT_ATOMS: atom_id res chain seq x y z
N ASN A 1 7.30 -8.67 -0.17
CA ASN A 1 6.57 -8.74 1.11
C ASN A 1 6.90 -10.06 1.77
N LEU A 2 7.35 -10.02 3.02
CA LEU A 2 7.73 -11.23 3.74
C LEU A 2 6.51 -12.16 3.88
N PRO A 3 6.62 -13.46 3.58
CA PRO A 3 5.47 -14.38 3.62
C PRO A 3 4.87 -14.53 5.02
N ASN A 4 5.68 -14.31 6.06
CA ASN A 4 5.30 -14.40 7.46
C ASN A 4 5.97 -13.26 8.25
N GLU A 5 5.18 -12.51 9.04
CA GLU A 5 5.71 -11.42 9.88
C GLU A 5 6.67 -11.92 10.97
N GLY A 6 6.51 -13.17 11.42
CA GLY A 6 7.40 -13.77 12.41
C GLY A 6 8.85 -13.87 11.92
N ASP A 7 9.05 -14.00 10.61
CA ASP A 7 10.37 -14.20 10.01
C ASP A 7 11.12 -12.88 9.77
N ARG A 8 10.54 -11.73 10.12
CA ARG A 8 11.14 -10.40 9.91
C ARG A 8 12.57 -10.29 10.47
N HIS A 9 12.86 -10.97 11.56
CA HIS A 9 14.18 -11.01 12.19
C HIS A 9 15.27 -11.74 11.36
N ALA A 10 14.87 -12.54 10.37
CA ALA A 10 15.78 -13.26 9.48
C ALA A 10 16.23 -12.42 8.26
N TYR A 11 15.74 -11.18 8.14
CA TYR A 11 16.01 -10.29 7.01
C TYR A 11 16.55 -8.94 7.49
N GLU A 12 17.33 -8.29 6.64
CA GLU A 12 17.96 -7.00 6.90
C GLU A 12 17.77 -6.06 5.70
N LEU A 13 17.79 -4.76 5.95
CA LEU A 13 17.82 -3.72 4.91
C LEU A 13 19.26 -3.40 4.52
N LEU A 14 19.46 -3.06 3.25
CA LEU A 14 20.71 -2.50 2.76
C LEU A 14 20.64 -0.98 2.81
N CYS A 15 21.59 -0.36 3.52
CA CYS A 15 21.65 1.08 3.67
C CYS A 15 22.60 1.70 2.64
N LYS A 16 22.37 2.98 2.32
CA LYS A 16 23.19 3.73 1.33
C LYS A 16 24.65 3.93 1.75
N ASP A 17 24.93 3.85 3.03
CA ASP A 17 26.27 3.95 3.63
C ASP A 17 27.01 2.60 3.67
N ASN A 18 26.50 1.58 2.96
CA ASN A 18 26.99 0.20 2.95
C ASN A 18 26.86 -0.54 4.30
N SER A 19 26.10 0.00 5.25
CA SER A 19 25.70 -0.73 6.46
C SER A 19 24.43 -1.57 6.24
N ARG A 20 24.04 -2.33 7.27
CA ARG A 20 22.77 -3.06 7.33
C ARG A 20 21.99 -2.63 8.56
N ALA A 21 20.65 -2.67 8.46
CA ALA A 21 19.75 -2.33 9.55
C ALA A 21 18.56 -3.29 9.61
N SER A 22 17.84 -3.30 10.73
CA SER A 22 16.59 -4.07 10.87
C SER A 22 15.54 -3.63 9.83
N VAL A 23 14.66 -4.55 9.42
CA VAL A 23 13.51 -4.23 8.54
C VAL A 23 12.54 -3.20 9.12
N ASP A 24 12.58 -2.97 10.43
CA ASP A 24 11.81 -1.91 11.11
C ASP A 24 12.41 -0.51 10.95
N GLU A 25 13.69 -0.39 10.58
CA GLU A 25 14.42 0.89 10.50
C GLU A 25 14.35 1.55 9.12
N TYR A 26 13.36 1.19 8.32
CA TYR A 26 13.20 1.65 6.93
C TYR A 26 13.16 3.19 6.80
N GLU A 27 12.68 3.92 7.82
CA GLU A 27 12.67 5.38 7.79
C GLU A 27 14.06 6.01 7.69
N ARG A 28 15.06 5.37 8.31
CA ARG A 28 16.47 5.81 8.34
C ARG A 28 17.32 5.06 7.31
N CYS A 29 16.99 3.80 7.01
CA CYS A 29 17.69 2.96 6.06
C CYS A 29 16.76 2.55 4.89
N HIS A 30 16.76 3.36 3.83
CA HIS A 30 16.02 3.09 2.59
C HIS A 30 16.79 3.63 1.38
N LEU A 31 16.49 3.12 0.19
CA LEU A 31 17.12 3.59 -1.05
C LEU A 31 16.60 4.99 -1.44
N ALA A 32 15.29 5.16 -1.49
CA ALA A 32 14.62 6.43 -1.78
C ALA A 32 13.21 6.46 -1.16
N ARG A 33 12.64 7.66 -1.04
CA ARG A 33 11.21 7.86 -0.75
C ARG A 33 10.49 8.08 -2.07
N VAL A 34 9.42 7.34 -2.29
CA VAL A 34 8.61 7.43 -3.52
C VAL A 34 7.18 7.83 -3.17
N PRO A 35 6.47 8.55 -4.06
CA PRO A 35 5.05 8.84 -3.87
C PRO A 35 4.21 7.56 -3.80
N SER A 36 3.05 7.66 -3.14
CA SER A 36 2.04 6.59 -3.13
C SER A 36 1.52 6.30 -4.54
N GLN A 37 0.99 5.09 -4.74
CA GLN A 37 0.24 4.77 -5.96
C GLN A 37 -0.97 5.69 -6.12
N ALA A 38 -1.31 6.03 -7.37
CA ALA A 38 -2.39 6.95 -7.68
C ALA A 38 -3.34 6.36 -8.73
N VAL A 39 -4.61 6.70 -8.61
CA VAL A 39 -5.61 6.44 -9.64
C VAL A 39 -5.47 7.51 -10.71
N VAL A 40 -5.41 7.09 -11.98
CA VAL A 40 -5.27 7.99 -13.13
C VAL A 40 -6.56 8.04 -13.93
N ALA A 41 -6.88 9.23 -14.45
CA ALA A 41 -8.01 9.47 -15.34
C ALA A 41 -7.52 10.09 -16.65
N ARG A 42 -8.38 10.07 -17.67
CA ARG A 42 -8.09 10.76 -18.93
C ARG A 42 -8.03 12.27 -18.70
N SER A 43 -7.13 12.97 -19.40
CA SER A 43 -6.97 14.41 -19.27
C SER A 43 -8.17 15.25 -19.75
N VAL A 44 -9.01 14.73 -20.64
CA VAL A 44 -10.22 15.40 -21.14
C VAL A 44 -11.39 14.44 -21.08
N GLY A 45 -12.46 14.83 -20.36
CA GLY A 45 -13.63 13.98 -20.16
C GLY A 45 -13.33 12.73 -19.32
N GLY A 46 -12.41 12.85 -18.34
CA GLY A 46 -11.91 11.75 -17.52
C GLY A 46 -12.87 11.24 -16.46
N LYS A 47 -13.91 12.01 -16.13
CA LYS A 47 -14.87 11.72 -15.05
C LYS A 47 -14.19 11.61 -13.69
N GLU A 48 -13.15 12.39 -13.48
CA GLU A 48 -12.36 12.48 -12.25
C GLU A 48 -13.24 12.71 -11.01
N ASP A 49 -14.28 13.54 -11.11
CA ASP A 49 -15.22 13.79 -10.02
C ASP A 49 -16.00 12.52 -9.63
N LEU A 50 -16.45 11.74 -10.62
CA LEU A 50 -17.17 10.48 -10.38
C LEU A 50 -16.24 9.38 -9.88
N ILE A 51 -14.98 9.36 -10.32
CA ILE A 51 -13.96 8.44 -9.80
C ILE A 51 -13.73 8.74 -8.31
N TRP A 52 -13.59 10.02 -7.95
CA TRP A 52 -13.45 10.43 -6.56
C TRP A 52 -14.67 10.06 -5.72
N GLU A 53 -15.88 10.38 -6.19
CA GLU A 53 -17.12 10.05 -5.49
C GLU A 53 -17.26 8.54 -5.24
N LEU A 54 -16.98 7.73 -6.27
CA LEU A 54 -16.98 6.27 -6.16
C LEU A 54 -16.00 5.77 -5.11
N LEU A 55 -14.75 6.24 -5.16
CA LEU A 55 -13.71 5.80 -4.23
C LEU A 55 -13.98 6.28 -2.79
N ASN A 56 -14.56 7.47 -2.63
CA ASN A 56 -14.94 8.01 -1.32
C ASN A 56 -16.07 7.19 -0.69
N LEU A 57 -17.11 6.85 -1.46
CA LEU A 57 -18.17 5.95 -0.97
C LEU A 57 -17.63 4.54 -0.70
N ALA A 58 -16.76 4.02 -1.57
CA ALA A 58 -16.19 2.70 -1.40
C ALA A 58 -15.37 2.59 -0.11
N GLN A 59 -14.55 3.60 0.22
CA GLN A 59 -13.78 3.58 1.47
C GLN A 59 -14.66 3.80 2.71
N GLU A 60 -15.77 4.53 2.62
CA GLU A 60 -16.70 4.73 3.73
C GLU A 60 -17.46 3.45 4.09
N HIS A 61 -17.78 2.61 3.10
CA HIS A 61 -18.54 1.37 3.30
C HIS A 61 -17.68 0.11 3.41
N PHE A 62 -16.52 0.10 2.75
CA PHE A 62 -15.68 -1.09 2.58
C PHE A 62 -14.20 -0.83 2.88
N GLY A 63 -13.90 0.32 3.50
CA GLY A 63 -12.56 0.61 3.99
C GLY A 63 -12.06 -0.40 5.03
N LYS A 64 -10.82 -0.21 5.47
CA LYS A 64 -10.16 -1.12 6.40
C LYS A 64 -10.98 -1.28 7.69
N GLY A 65 -11.46 -2.49 7.95
CA GLY A 65 -12.21 -2.83 9.17
C GLY A 65 -13.65 -2.33 9.22
N ILE A 66 -14.24 -1.93 8.08
CA ILE A 66 -15.61 -1.41 8.03
C ILE A 66 -16.63 -2.52 7.76
N SER A 67 -16.39 -3.38 6.76
CA SER A 67 -17.30 -4.46 6.38
C SER A 67 -16.61 -5.82 6.42
N GLU A 68 -17.31 -6.85 6.90
CA GLU A 68 -16.85 -8.23 6.85
C GLU A 68 -17.18 -8.92 5.51
N GLU A 69 -18.17 -8.39 4.78
CA GLU A 69 -18.64 -8.97 3.51
C GLU A 69 -17.70 -8.66 2.35
N PHE A 70 -17.17 -7.43 2.31
CA PHE A 70 -16.22 -6.98 1.29
C PHE A 70 -15.21 -5.99 1.88
N GLN A 71 -13.96 -6.11 1.43
CA GLN A 71 -12.84 -5.31 1.91
C GLN A 71 -12.13 -4.66 0.72
N LEU A 72 -12.11 -3.33 0.67
CA LEU A 72 -11.50 -2.59 -0.43
C LEU A 72 -9.97 -2.75 -0.49
N PHE A 73 -9.33 -3.04 0.65
CA PHE A 73 -7.87 -3.12 0.77
C PHE A 73 -7.37 -4.52 1.20
N SER A 74 -8.18 -5.57 0.99
CA SER A 74 -7.74 -6.96 1.16
C SER A 74 -8.53 -7.93 0.27
N SER A 75 -7.92 -9.04 -0.11
CA SER A 75 -8.57 -10.03 -0.98
C SER A 75 -8.14 -11.45 -0.62
N LEU A 76 -9.06 -12.41 -0.78
CA LEU A 76 -8.79 -13.85 -0.69
C LEU A 76 -8.04 -14.39 -1.91
N HIS A 77 -8.06 -13.64 -3.01
CA HIS A 77 -7.53 -14.10 -4.30
C HIS A 77 -6.09 -13.64 -4.57
N GLY A 78 -5.49 -12.85 -3.68
CA GLY A 78 -4.13 -12.35 -3.87
C GLY A 78 -3.81 -11.11 -3.02
N LYS A 79 -2.58 -10.62 -3.16
CA LYS A 79 -2.12 -9.35 -2.58
C LYS A 79 -2.16 -8.27 -3.67
N ASP A 80 -2.47 -7.04 -3.27
CA ASP A 80 -2.44 -5.85 -4.12
C ASP A 80 -3.39 -5.95 -5.35
N LEU A 81 -4.60 -6.47 -5.12
CA LEU A 81 -5.72 -6.54 -6.08
C LEU A 81 -6.73 -5.42 -5.88
#